data_AF-A0A4S0MXR9-F1
#
_entry.id   AF-A0A4S0MXR9-F1
#
_cell.length_a   1.000
_cell.length_b   1.000
_cell.length_c   1.000
_cell.angle_alpha   90.00
_cell.angle_beta   90.00
_cell.angle_gamma   90.00
#
_symmetry.space_group_name_H-M   'P 1'
#
loop_
_entity.id
_entity.type
_entity.pdbx_description
1 polymer ?
#
loop_
_entity_poly.entity_id
_entity_poly.type
_entity_poly.pdbx_seq_one_letter_code
_entity_poly.pdbx_strand_id
1 'polypeptide(L)' 'RNAPVAGLAPAGDVQAPAGASLSGDIVLPVGAKMVSQSLSGNRLSIDAELADGSRSIFVYDIAERRVIGQFAIRNK' A
#
# COMPACT_ATOMS: atom_id res chain seq x y z
N ARG A 1 1.93 -47.21 -10.05
CA ARG A 1 2.43 -46.23 -9.06
C ARG A 1 2.34 -44.85 -9.72
N ASN A 2 1.35 -44.05 -9.36
CA ASN A 2 1.22 -42.66 -9.80
C ASN A 2 1.53 -41.79 -8.58
N ALA A 3 2.50 -40.89 -8.68
CA ALA A 3 2.86 -39.97 -7.60
C ALA A 3 1.88 -38.78 -7.57
N PRO A 4 1.52 -38.23 -6.39
CA PRO A 4 0.76 -37.00 -6.35
C PRO A 4 1.71 -35.81 -6.58
N VAL A 5 1.33 -34.92 -7.49
CA VAL A 5 1.93 -33.59 -7.63
C VAL A 5 1.58 -32.77 -6.40
N ALA A 6 2.60 -32.35 -5.65
CA ALA A 6 2.45 -31.41 -4.55
C ALA A 6 1.95 -30.06 -5.11
N GLY A 7 0.73 -29.67 -4.76
CA GLY A 7 0.23 -28.33 -5.02
C GLY A 7 1.09 -27.30 -4.27
N LEU A 8 1.57 -26.29 -4.99
CA LEU A 8 2.19 -25.10 -4.40
C LEU A 8 1.16 -24.43 -3.48
N ALA A 9 1.43 -24.46 -2.16
CA ALA A 9 0.66 -23.65 -1.23
C ALA A 9 0.86 -22.16 -1.56
N PRO A 10 -0.19 -21.32 -1.53
CA PRO A 10 -0.03 -19.89 -1.70
C PRO A 10 0.90 -19.36 -0.59
N ALA A 11 1.83 -18.49 -0.97
CA ALA A 11 2.74 -17.82 -0.06
C ALA A 11 1.95 -17.21 1.09
N GLY A 12 2.27 -17.64 2.32
CA GLY A 12 1.47 -17.33 3.50
C GLY A 12 1.28 -15.84 3.70
N ASP A 13 0.03 -15.47 3.99
CA ASP A 13 -0.31 -14.19 4.58
C ASP A 13 0.66 -13.91 5.74
N VAL A 14 1.22 -12.71 5.78
CA VAL A 14 2.01 -12.28 6.94
C VAL A 14 1.04 -12.14 8.13
N GLN A 15 0.87 -13.23 8.88
CA GLN A 15 0.05 -13.23 10.10
C GLN A 15 0.79 -12.45 11.19
N ALA A 16 0.51 -11.15 11.28
CA ALA A 16 0.77 -10.44 12.52
C ALA A 16 -0.12 -11.06 13.61
N PRO A 17 0.40 -11.32 14.82
CA PRO A 17 -0.43 -11.75 15.95
C PRO A 17 -1.62 -10.82 16.11
N ALA A 18 -2.82 -11.36 16.33
CA ALA A 18 -3.99 -10.55 16.61
C ALA A 18 -3.70 -9.63 17.81
N GLY A 19 -3.66 -8.32 17.58
CA GLY A 19 -3.32 -7.30 18.59
C GLY A 19 -1.90 -6.73 18.52
N ALA A 20 -1.03 -7.21 17.63
CA ALA A 20 0.27 -6.59 17.40
C ALA A 20 0.13 -5.35 16.50
N SER A 21 0.78 -4.24 16.88
CA SER A 21 0.87 -3.05 16.02
C SER A 21 1.62 -3.38 14.73
N LEU A 22 1.04 -3.00 13.59
CA LEU A 22 1.72 -3.06 12.31
C LEU A 22 2.66 -1.86 12.18
N SER A 23 3.88 -2.12 11.73
CA SER A 23 4.90 -1.10 11.46
C SER A 23 5.51 -1.35 10.10
N GLY A 24 5.87 -0.29 9.40
CA GLY A 24 6.49 -0.31 8.08
C GLY A 24 6.65 1.10 7.53
N ASP A 25 7.51 1.22 6.52
CA ASP A 25 7.78 2.48 5.85
C ASP A 25 6.95 2.61 4.57
N ILE A 26 6.40 3.80 4.34
CA ILE A 26 5.74 4.14 3.08
C ILE A 26 6.59 5.18 2.37
N VAL A 27 7.26 4.75 1.30
CA VAL A 27 8.14 5.62 0.52
C VAL A 27 7.32 6.49 -0.43
N LEU A 28 7.41 7.80 -0.25
CA LEU A 28 6.87 8.78 -1.18
C LEU A 28 7.98 9.30 -2.11
N PRO A 29 7.64 9.86 -3.30
CA PRO A 29 8.62 10.50 -4.16
C PRO A 29 9.42 11.58 -3.44
N VAL A 30 10.68 11.75 -3.83
CA VAL A 30 11.55 12.78 -3.24
C VAL A 30 10.93 14.17 -3.40
N GLY A 31 10.92 14.94 -2.31
CA GLY A 31 10.34 16.28 -2.27
C GLY A 31 8.81 16.31 -2.15
N ALA A 32 8.13 15.16 -2.15
CA ALA A 32 6.70 15.10 -1.87
C ALA A 32 6.41 15.41 -0.39
N LYS A 33 5.30 16.11 -0.16
CA LYS A 33 4.77 16.45 1.17
C LYS A 33 3.42 15.79 1.35
N MET A 34 3.26 15.04 2.43
CA MET A 34 1.96 14.49 2.81
C MET A 34 1.03 15.62 3.25
N VAL A 35 -0.14 15.71 2.61
CA VAL A 35 -1.17 16.72 2.89
C VAL A 35 -2.25 16.13 3.79
N SER A 36 -2.70 14.91 3.48
CA SER A 36 -3.68 14.21 4.29
C SER A 36 -3.63 12.69 4.08
N GLN A 37 -4.23 11.95 5.00
CA GLN A 37 -4.31 10.51 4.96
C GLN A 37 -5.71 10.03 5.38
N SER A 38 -6.15 8.93 4.79
CA SER A 38 -7.42 8.28 5.15
C SER A 38 -7.27 6.76 5.11
N LEU A 39 -7.79 6.08 6.13
CA LEU A 39 -7.73 4.63 6.27
C LEU A 39 -9.14 4.04 6.12
N SER A 40 -9.29 3.10 5.19
CA SER A 40 -10.52 2.35 4.98
C SER A 40 -10.22 0.86 4.78
N GLY A 41 -10.64 0.04 5.74
CA GLY A 41 -10.29 -1.37 5.77
C GLY A 41 -8.77 -1.56 5.74
N ASN A 42 -8.27 -2.21 4.69
CA ASN A 42 -6.85 -2.51 4.50
C ASN A 42 -6.13 -1.52 3.57
N ARG A 43 -6.79 -0.42 3.19
CA ARG A 43 -6.26 0.57 2.25
C ARG A 43 -6.01 1.89 2.95
N LEU A 44 -4.78 2.37 2.83
CA LEU A 44 -4.39 3.71 3.21
C LEU A 44 -4.30 4.58 1.96
N SER A 45 -5.09 5.64 1.90
CA SER A 45 -4.99 6.68 0.88
C SER A 45 -4.17 7.84 1.42
N ILE A 46 -3.21 8.33 0.63
CA ILE A 46 -2.32 9.43 0.98
C ILE A 46 -2.47 10.51 -0.09
N ASP A 47 -3.00 11.67 0.27
CA ASP A 47 -2.93 12.88 -0.56
C ASP A 47 -1.57 13.53 -0.33
N ALA A 48 -0.81 13.73 -1.41
CA ALA A 48 0.49 14.34 -1.37
C ALA A 48 0.62 15.44 -2.43
N GLU A 49 1.25 16.53 -2.03
CA GLU A 49 1.80 17.54 -2.93
C GLU A 49 3.19 17.06 -3.37
N LEU A 50 3.41 16.94 -4.68
CA LEU A 50 4.70 16.54 -5.25
C LEU A 50 5.66 17.73 -5.32
N ALA A 51 6.93 17.47 -5.61
CA ALA A 51 7.97 18.50 -5.68
C ALA A 51 7.70 19.59 -6.74
N ASP A 52 6.92 19.28 -7.76
CA ASP A 52 6.49 20.22 -8.80
C ASP A 52 5.22 21.02 -8.43
N GLY A 53 4.70 20.84 -7.21
CA GLY A 53 3.48 21.47 -6.71
C GLY A 53 2.18 20.80 -7.17
N SER A 54 2.25 19.74 -7.98
CA SER A 54 1.07 18.97 -8.37
C SER A 54 0.56 18.09 -7.22
N ARG A 55 -0.73 17.72 -7.23
CA ARG A 55 -1.29 16.78 -6.25
C ARG A 55 -1.47 15.39 -6.82
N SER A 56 -1.13 14.38 -6.01
CA SER A 56 -1.40 12.97 -6.30
C SER A 56 -1.95 12.25 -5.08
N ILE A 57 -2.87 11.31 -5.32
CA ILE A 57 -3.29 10.33 -4.31
C ILE A 57 -2.54 9.03 -4.53
N PHE A 58 -1.83 8.57 -3.51
CA PHE A 58 -1.24 7.22 -3.46
C PHE A 58 -2.16 6.30 -2.67
N VAL A 59 -2.38 5.09 -3.17
CA VAL A 59 -3.16 4.05 -2.48
C VAL A 59 -2.21 2.93 -2.08
N TYR A 60 -2.09 2.69 -0.78
CA TYR A 60 -1.23 1.67 -0.19
C TYR A 60 -2.09 0.54 0.38
N ASP A 61 -1.76 -0.70 0.01
CA ASP A 61 -2.35 -1.89 0.61
C ASP A 61 -1.51 -2.34 1.82
N ILE A 62 -2.13 -2.38 3.00
CA ILE A 62 -1.44 -2.66 4.26
C ILE A 62 -1.09 -4.15 4.41
N ALA A 63 -1.86 -5.05 3.81
CA ALA A 63 -1.60 -6.49 3.89
C ALA A 63 -0.46 -6.88 2.94
N GLU A 64 -0.50 -6.33 1.72
CA GLU A 64 0.54 -6.56 0.72
C GLU A 64 1.77 -5.67 0.93
N ARG A 65 1.68 -4.68 1.82
CA ARG A 65 2.73 -3.71 2.18
C ARG A 65 3.34 -3.01 0.96
N ARG A 66 2.48 -2.54 0.04
CA ARG A 66 2.91 -1.86 -1.18
C ARG A 66 1.91 -0.82 -1.67
N VAL A 67 2.40 0.14 -2.45
CA VAL A 67 1.54 1.03 -3.23
C VAL A 67 0.89 0.23 -4.37
N ILE A 68 -0.43 0.29 -4.45
CA ILE A 68 -1.26 -0.38 -5.46
C ILE A 68 -1.94 0.60 -6.43
N GLY A 69 -1.77 1.91 -6.25
CA GLY A 69 -2.31 2.91 -7.15
C GLY A 69 -1.75 4.31 -6.93
N GLN A 70 -1.78 5.11 -8.00
CA GLN A 70 -1.44 6.52 -8.01
C GLN A 70 -2.40 7.27 -8.93
N PHE A 71 -2.99 8.36 -8.45
CA PHE A 71 -3.94 9.17 -9.20
C PHE A 71 -3.53 10.64 -9.15
N ALA A 72 -3.28 11.26 -10.29
CA ALA A 72 -3.07 12.70 -10.36
C ALA A 72 -4.41 13.44 -10.12
N ILE A 73 -4.40 14.45 -9.27
CA ILE A 73 -5.54 15.35 -9.07
C ILE A 73 -5.41 16.49 -10.06
N ARG A 74 -6.43 16.69 -10.90
CA ARG A 74 -6.49 17.79 -11.88
C ARG A 74 -7.84 18.48 -11.78
N ASN A 75 -7.84 19.80 -11.74
CA ASN A 75 -9.05 20.59 -11.89
C ASN A 75 -9.37 20.73 -13.38
N LYS A 76 -10.66 20.70 -13.72
CA LYS A 76 -11.12 21.03 -15.08
C LYS A 76 -11.33 22.53 -15.23
#